data_AF-U7PPM3-F1
#
_entry.id   AF-U7PPM3-F1
#
_cell.length_a   1.000
_cell.length_b   1.000
_cell.length_c   1.000
_cell.angle_alpha   90.00
_cell.angle_beta   90.00
_cell.angle_gamma   90.00
#
_symmetry.space_group_name_H-M   'P 1'
#
loop_
_entity.id
_entity.type
_entity.pdbx_description
1 polymer ?
#
loop_
_entity_poly.entity_id
_entity_poly.type
_entity_poly.pdbx_seq_one_letter_code
_entity_poly.pdbx_strand_id
1 'polypeptide(L)'
;MPSSITGAQDTHSAVPRDLLDDPHFWTLPPWYHCHIQTHAGTTIFWLPIDTKEGRVYARLTTDAARLPYIITHSTEIRHSTIPEGLYFYDEPANTRYCIRRHTAVFDGLLRLGRPDGGMLWPEGSPQWEAVAQYYRDFGENLGPIHVYRGRC
;
A
#
# COMPACT_ATOMS: atom_id res chain seq x y z
N MET A 1 -33.33 4.54 -38.33
CA MET A 1 -32.12 3.98 -38.98
C MET A 1 -31.03 5.02 -38.90
N PRO A 2 -29.80 4.68 -38.48
CA PRO A 2 -29.48 4.06 -37.18
C PRO A 2 -28.28 4.75 -36.52
N SER A 3 -28.12 4.58 -35.20
CA SER A 3 -26.78 4.43 -34.61
C SER A 3 -26.94 3.72 -33.27
N SER A 4 -26.84 2.39 -33.33
CA SER A 4 -26.54 1.55 -32.18
C SER A 4 -25.15 1.94 -31.67
N ILE A 5 -25.09 2.56 -30.50
CA ILE A 5 -23.83 2.72 -29.77
C ILE A 5 -23.73 1.47 -28.90
N THR A 6 -23.06 0.45 -29.45
CA THR A 6 -22.48 -0.63 -28.66
C THR A 6 -21.32 0.00 -27.89
N GLY A 7 -21.64 0.65 -26.77
CA GLY A 7 -20.66 1.15 -25.83
C GLY A 7 -20.00 -0.07 -25.18
N ALA A 8 -18.74 -0.28 -25.53
CA ALA A 8 -17.87 -1.22 -24.86
C ALA A 8 -18.04 -1.05 -23.35
N GLN A 9 -18.51 -2.11 -22.68
CA GLN A 9 -18.43 -2.17 -21.24
C GLN A 9 -16.95 -2.11 -20.90
N ASP A 10 -16.55 -0.97 -20.37
CA ASP A 10 -15.27 -0.76 -19.71
C ASP A 10 -15.06 -1.92 -18.75
N THR A 11 -14.22 -2.86 -19.20
CA THR A 11 -13.61 -3.87 -18.36
C THR A 11 -12.51 -3.14 -17.60
N HIS A 12 -12.93 -2.23 -16.71
CA HIS A 12 -12.16 -1.98 -15.52
C HIS A 12 -12.09 -3.34 -14.83
N SER A 13 -10.94 -3.99 -14.95
CA SER A 13 -10.54 -5.09 -14.09
C SER A 13 -10.76 -4.62 -12.66
N ALA A 14 -11.96 -4.90 -12.14
CA ALA A 14 -12.25 -4.89 -10.74
C ALA A 14 -11.40 -6.02 -10.18
N VAL A 15 -10.17 -5.67 -9.82
CA VAL A 15 -9.34 -6.47 -8.94
C VAL A 15 -10.26 -6.90 -7.79
N PRO A 16 -10.47 -8.22 -7.59
CA PRO A 16 -11.43 -8.70 -6.61
C PRO A 16 -11.13 -8.07 -5.25
N ARG A 17 -12.18 -7.54 -4.60
CA ARG A 17 -12.12 -6.90 -3.28
C ARG A 17 -11.56 -7.82 -2.16
N ASP A 18 -11.33 -9.09 -2.46
CA ASP A 18 -10.83 -10.12 -1.53
C ASP A 18 -9.30 -10.30 -1.52
N LEU A 19 -8.52 -9.54 -2.30
CA LEU A 19 -7.05 -9.59 -2.18
C LEU A 19 -6.51 -9.02 -0.86
N LEU A 20 -7.40 -8.51 0.00
CA LEU A 20 -7.05 -7.90 1.27
C LEU A 20 -6.45 -8.87 2.29
N ASP A 21 -6.37 -10.17 2.01
CA ASP A 21 -5.73 -11.15 2.89
C ASP A 21 -4.56 -11.90 2.23
N ASP A 22 -4.23 -11.62 0.96
CA ASP A 22 -3.21 -12.40 0.25
C ASP A 22 -1.80 -12.04 0.76
N PRO A 23 -1.07 -13.00 1.37
CA PRO A 23 0.22 -12.74 1.95
C PRO A 23 1.26 -12.46 0.86
N HIS A 24 1.95 -11.32 0.98
CA HIS A 24 3.05 -10.97 0.10
C HIS A 24 4.39 -11.34 0.72
N PHE A 25 5.12 -12.25 0.07
CA PHE A 25 6.44 -12.69 0.49
C PHE A 25 7.54 -12.04 -0.34
N TRP A 26 8.60 -11.57 0.32
CA TRP A 26 9.83 -11.19 -0.37
C TRP A 26 11.05 -11.42 0.51
N THR A 27 12.21 -11.39 -0.13
CA THR A 27 13.50 -11.45 0.56
C THR A 27 14.18 -10.10 0.41
N LEU A 28 14.58 -9.51 1.54
CA LEU A 28 15.44 -8.33 1.58
C LEU A 28 16.47 -8.60 2.67
N PRO A 29 17.67 -9.08 2.29
CA PRO A 29 18.70 -9.47 3.24
C PRO A 29 18.97 -8.39 4.29
N PRO A 30 19.11 -8.76 5.58
CA PRO A 30 19.25 -10.14 6.08
C PRO A 30 17.93 -10.88 6.39
N TRP A 31 16.78 -10.47 5.82
CA TRP A 31 15.46 -10.93 6.25
C TRP A 31 14.62 -11.58 5.15
N TYR A 32 13.85 -12.59 5.56
CA TYR A 32 12.60 -12.95 4.91
C TYR A 32 11.47 -12.08 5.46
N HIS A 33 10.59 -11.63 4.58
CA HIS A 33 9.45 -10.80 4.91
C HIS A 33 8.14 -11.46 4.47
N CYS A 34 7.11 -11.30 5.28
CA CYS A 34 5.73 -11.55 4.88
C CYS A 34 4.88 -10.34 5.27
N HIS A 35 4.09 -9.85 4.33
CA HIS A 35 3.13 -8.79 4.54
C HIS A 35 1.74 -9.36 4.45
N ILE A 36 0.95 -9.11 5.48
CA ILE A 36 -0.47 -9.39 5.46
C ILE A 36 -1.14 -8.04 5.65
N GLN A 37 -1.75 -7.55 4.59
CA GLN A 37 -2.72 -6.47 4.72
C GLN A 37 -4.03 -7.05 5.24
N THR A 38 -4.83 -6.21 5.88
CA THR A 38 -6.22 -6.46 6.27
C THR A 38 -6.92 -5.10 6.33
N HIS A 39 -8.24 -5.10 6.53
CA HIS A 39 -8.97 -3.86 6.84
C HIS A 39 -8.51 -3.16 8.13
N ALA A 40 -7.94 -3.90 9.10
CA ALA A 40 -7.47 -3.34 10.38
C ALA A 40 -6.09 -2.66 10.26
N GLY A 41 -5.44 -2.79 9.11
CA GLY A 41 -4.08 -2.34 8.89
C GLY A 41 -3.23 -3.47 8.35
N THR A 42 -1.93 -3.31 8.55
CA THR A 42 -0.90 -4.07 7.88
C THR A 42 0.03 -4.69 8.91
N THR A 43 0.22 -6.00 8.83
CA THR A 43 1.18 -6.73 9.65
C THR A 43 2.33 -7.20 8.78
N ILE A 44 3.54 -6.87 9.18
CA ILE A 44 4.76 -7.40 8.55
C ILE A 44 5.43 -8.34 9.56
N PHE A 45 5.90 -9.48 9.08
CA PHE A 45 6.69 -10.46 9.82
C PHE A 45 8.09 -10.52 9.24
N TRP A 46 9.10 -10.50 10.12
CA TRP A 46 10.52 -10.61 9.75
C TRP A 46 11.13 -11.88 10.34
N LEU A 47 11.83 -12.63 9.49
CA LEU A 47 12.59 -13.81 9.89
C LEU A 47 14.04 -13.69 9.39
N PRO A 48 15.06 -13.68 10.27
CA PRO A 48 16.44 -13.56 9.84
C PRO A 48 16.88 -14.83 9.09
N ILE A 49 17.53 -14.63 7.94
CA ILE A 49 17.89 -15.71 7.00
C ILE A 49 18.95 -16.66 7.61
N ASP A 50 19.84 -16.14 8.47
CA ASP A 50 20.98 -16.86 9.04
C ASP A 50 20.67 -17.68 10.30
N THR A 51 19.42 -17.64 10.76
CA THR A 51 18.94 -18.46 11.90
C THR A 51 18.63 -19.91 11.50
N LYS A 52 18.41 -20.78 12.50
CA LYS A 52 17.95 -22.16 12.26
C LYS A 52 16.58 -22.13 11.57
N GLU A 53 15.70 -21.26 12.03
CA GLU A 53 14.35 -21.05 11.52
C GLU A 53 14.40 -20.49 10.09
N GLY A 54 15.28 -19.53 9.80
CA GLY A 54 15.53 -19.03 8.44
C GLY A 54 15.97 -20.12 7.47
N ARG A 55 16.85 -21.04 7.90
CA ARG A 55 17.27 -22.20 7.10
C ARG A 55 16.13 -23.20 6.83
N VAL A 56 15.20 -23.37 7.77
CA VAL A 56 14.01 -24.21 7.56
C VAL A 56 13.03 -23.51 6.62
N TYR A 57 12.78 -22.21 6.84
CA TYR A 57 11.90 -21.41 5.99
C TYR A 57 12.34 -21.42 4.52
N ALA A 58 13.65 -21.34 4.26
CA ALA A 58 14.22 -21.43 2.92
C ALA A 58 13.88 -22.74 2.18
N ARG A 59 13.54 -23.81 2.90
CA ARG A 59 13.14 -25.12 2.33
C ARG A 59 11.64 -25.20 2.05
N LEU A 60 10.84 -24.24 2.49
CA LEU A 60 9.41 -24.19 2.22
C LEU A 60 9.17 -23.63 0.81
N THR A 61 8.50 -24.43 -0.02
CA THR A 61 8.32 -24.14 -1.46
C THR A 61 6.95 -23.58 -1.82
N THR A 62 6.02 -23.49 -0.87
CA THR A 62 4.67 -22.97 -1.10
C THR A 62 4.32 -21.88 -0.10
N ASP A 63 3.56 -20.88 -0.54
CA ASP A 63 3.12 -19.79 0.31
C ASP A 63 2.19 -20.28 1.43
N ALA A 64 1.38 -21.31 1.15
CA ALA A 64 0.56 -22.01 2.16
C ALA A 64 1.39 -22.65 3.29
N ALA A 65 2.64 -23.07 3.03
CA ALA A 65 3.55 -23.55 4.07
C ALA A 65 4.34 -22.41 4.72
N ARG A 66 4.74 -21.40 3.94
CA ARG A 66 5.50 -20.24 4.41
C ARG A 66 4.72 -19.37 5.37
N LEU A 67 3.44 -19.11 5.10
CA LEU A 67 2.60 -18.24 5.90
C LEU A 67 2.53 -18.66 7.38
N PRO A 68 2.07 -19.88 7.73
CA PRO A 68 2.01 -20.28 9.13
C PRO A 68 3.41 -20.33 9.76
N TYR A 69 4.44 -20.70 9.00
CA TYR A 69 5.81 -20.79 9.51
C TYR A 69 6.36 -19.42 9.91
N ILE A 70 6.24 -18.40 9.06
CA ILE A 70 6.78 -17.07 9.38
C ILE A 70 5.96 -16.37 10.47
N ILE A 71 4.65 -16.57 10.52
CA ILE A 71 3.81 -16.09 11.64
C ILE A 71 4.31 -16.69 12.97
N THR A 72 4.68 -17.97 12.98
CA THR A 72 5.13 -18.67 14.20
C THR A 72 6.56 -18.32 14.59
N HIS A 73 7.47 -18.18 13.62
CA HIS A 73 8.91 -18.13 13.88
C HIS A 73 9.57 -16.76 13.65
N SER A 74 8.81 -15.76 13.22
CA SER A 74 9.33 -14.39 13.07
C SER A 74 9.89 -13.86 14.39
N THR A 75 11.03 -13.17 14.29
CA THR A 75 11.69 -12.56 15.45
C THR A 75 11.29 -11.11 15.63
N GLU A 76 10.77 -10.48 14.58
CA GLU A 76 10.20 -9.13 14.64
C GLU A 76 8.86 -9.12 13.92
N ILE A 77 7.89 -8.42 14.52
CA ILE A 77 6.54 -8.23 13.99
C ILE A 77 6.19 -6.76 14.16
N ARG A 78 5.74 -6.12 13.09
CA ARG A 78 5.27 -4.73 13.11
C ARG A 78 3.84 -4.71 12.62
N HIS A 79 3.02 -4.01 13.38
CA HIS A 79 1.64 -3.71 13.04
C HIS A 79 1.55 -2.22 12.74
N SER A 80 1.01 -1.91 11.57
CA SER A 80 0.71 -0.57 11.11
C SER A 80 -0.80 -0.47 10.95
N THR A 81 -1.47 0.32 11.78
CA THR A 81 -2.89 0.66 11.56
C THR A 81 -3.06 1.67 10.42
N ILE A 82 -1.98 2.04 9.74
CA ILE A 82 -2.04 3.06 8.71
C ILE A 82 -2.88 2.49 7.54
N PRO A 83 -4.01 3.14 7.20
CA PRO A 83 -4.96 2.61 6.22
C PRO A 83 -4.28 2.38 4.87
N GLU A 84 -4.62 1.30 4.18
CA GLU A 84 -4.14 1.12 2.82
C GLU A 84 -4.55 2.32 1.97
N GLY A 85 -3.58 3.07 1.46
CA GLY A 85 -3.82 4.34 0.79
C GLY A 85 -2.55 4.91 0.20
N LEU A 86 -2.72 5.98 -0.56
CA LEU A 86 -1.61 6.83 -0.94
C LEU A 86 -1.56 8.01 0.03
N TYR A 87 -0.34 8.44 0.34
CA TYR A 87 -0.09 9.46 1.33
C TYR A 87 0.39 10.73 0.65
N PHE A 88 -0.07 11.85 1.18
CA PHE A 88 0.45 13.16 0.86
C PHE A 88 0.95 13.81 2.14
N TYR A 89 2.18 14.31 2.07
CA TYR A 89 2.84 15.01 3.17
C TYR A 89 2.82 16.49 2.82
N ASP A 90 1.85 17.22 3.39
CA ASP A 90 1.75 18.65 3.23
C ASP A 90 2.69 19.32 4.22
N GLU A 91 3.94 19.49 3.81
CA GLU A 91 5.00 20.13 4.61
C GLU A 91 4.60 21.56 5.04
N PRO A 92 4.06 22.44 4.17
CA PRO A 92 3.56 23.75 4.59
C PRO A 92 2.49 23.71 5.69
N ALA A 93 1.57 22.75 5.64
CA ALA A 93 0.54 22.56 6.66
C ALA A 93 1.00 21.66 7.84
N ASN A 94 2.24 21.14 7.80
CA ASN A 94 2.77 20.11 8.69
C ASN A 94 1.77 18.96 8.93
N THR A 95 1.09 18.49 7.88
CA THR A 95 -0.01 17.52 8.00
C THR A 95 0.16 16.37 7.01
N ARG A 96 -0.16 15.16 7.45
CA ARG A 96 -0.22 13.98 6.59
C ARG A 96 -1.67 13.67 6.23
N TYR A 97 -1.93 13.49 4.94
CA TYR A 97 -3.21 13.03 4.42
C TYR A 97 -3.08 11.60 3.88
N CYS A 98 -4.16 10.83 3.94
CA CYS A 98 -4.26 9.53 3.30
C CYS A 98 -5.55 9.44 2.50
N ILE A 99 -5.46 9.01 1.25
CA ILE A 99 -6.61 8.56 0.47
C ILE A 99 -6.56 7.05 0.42
N ARG A 100 -7.56 6.42 1.04
CA ARG A 100 -7.62 4.96 1.13
C ARG A 100 -7.84 4.33 -0.24
N ARG A 101 -7.09 3.28 -0.56
CA ARG A 101 -7.30 2.48 -1.78
C ARG A 101 -8.72 1.90 -1.80
N HIS A 102 -9.16 1.52 -3.00
CA HIS A 102 -10.47 0.90 -3.22
C HIS A 102 -11.68 1.76 -2.82
N THR A 103 -11.49 3.08 -2.77
CA THR A 103 -12.57 4.06 -2.58
C THR A 103 -12.80 4.83 -3.87
N ALA A 104 -14.00 5.40 -4.05
CA ALA A 104 -14.27 6.27 -5.19
C ALA A 104 -13.35 7.52 -5.22
N VAL A 105 -12.91 7.97 -4.04
CA VAL A 105 -11.92 9.05 -3.91
C VAL A 105 -10.56 8.61 -4.47
N PHE A 106 -10.17 7.36 -4.27
CA PHE A 106 -8.95 6.81 -4.85
C PHE A 106 -9.00 6.78 -6.38
N ASP A 107 -10.13 6.37 -6.96
CA ASP A 107 -10.30 6.35 -8.41
C ASP A 107 -10.22 7.77 -9.00
N GLY A 108 -10.76 8.75 -8.29
CA GLY A 108 -10.62 10.18 -8.63
C GLY A 108 -9.17 10.65 -8.58
N LEU A 109 -8.43 10.26 -7.53
CA LEU A 109 -7.00 10.53 -7.42
C LEU A 109 -6.21 9.92 -8.59
N LEU A 110 -6.46 8.65 -8.97
CA LEU A 110 -5.79 7.99 -10.11
C LEU A 110 -5.94 8.76 -11.43
N ARG A 111 -7.09 9.41 -11.65
CA ARG A 111 -7.33 10.22 -12.86
C ARG A 111 -6.50 11.51 -12.90
N LEU A 112 -6.00 11.98 -11.76
CA LEU A 112 -5.07 13.11 -11.68
C LEU A 112 -3.61 12.68 -11.87
N GLY A 113 -3.32 11.38 -11.75
CA GLY A 113 -2.00 10.81 -11.95
C GLY A 113 -1.51 10.90 -13.40
N ARG A 114 -0.25 10.54 -13.60
CA ARG A 114 0.31 10.33 -14.93
C ARG A 114 -0.38 9.13 -15.60
N PRO A 115 -0.38 9.06 -16.95
CA PRO A 115 -1.01 7.96 -17.69
C PRO A 115 -0.45 6.56 -17.35
N ASP A 116 0.77 6.50 -16.83
CA ASP A 116 1.43 5.26 -16.36
C ASP A 116 1.02 4.86 -14.94
N GLY A 117 0.13 5.61 -14.29
CA GLY A 117 -0.30 5.41 -12.90
C GLY A 117 0.61 6.08 -11.85
N GLY A 118 1.68 6.76 -12.26
CA GLY A 118 2.56 7.47 -11.35
C GLY A 118 1.96 8.79 -10.83
N MET A 119 2.11 9.08 -9.54
CA MET A 119 1.66 10.35 -8.93
C MET A 119 2.74 11.43 -8.86
N LEU A 120 3.93 11.14 -9.40
CA LEU A 120 5.13 11.98 -9.25
C LEU A 120 5.14 13.13 -10.27
N TRP A 121 4.15 14.01 -10.25
CA TRP A 121 4.26 15.29 -10.97
C TRP A 121 5.37 16.14 -10.36
N PRO A 122 6.07 16.99 -11.15
CA PRO A 122 7.07 17.91 -10.59
C PRO A 122 6.42 18.83 -9.57
N GLU A 123 7.02 18.96 -8.38
CA GLU A 123 6.55 19.85 -7.33
C GLU A 123 6.43 21.30 -7.85
N GLY A 124 5.34 21.97 -7.50
CA GLY A 124 4.99 23.31 -8.00
C GLY A 124 4.39 23.36 -9.41
N SER A 125 4.24 22.23 -10.11
CA SER A 125 3.48 22.19 -11.35
C SER A 125 1.96 22.28 -11.08
N PRO A 126 1.15 22.78 -12.02
CA PRO A 126 -0.31 22.81 -11.87
C PRO A 126 -0.93 21.43 -11.57
N GLN A 127 -0.35 20.36 -12.13
CA GLN A 127 -0.81 18.99 -11.88
C GLN A 127 -0.46 18.52 -10.47
N TRP A 128 0.74 18.86 -9.98
CA TRP A 128 1.12 18.56 -8.60
C TRP A 128 0.21 19.30 -7.61
N GLU A 129 -0.04 20.59 -7.84
CA GLU A 129 -0.97 21.38 -7.01
C GLU A 129 -2.39 20.83 -7.03
N ALA A 130 -2.87 20.34 -8.19
CA ALA A 130 -4.17 19.69 -8.28
C ALA A 130 -4.23 18.39 -7.44
N VAL A 131 -3.17 17.57 -7.47
CA VAL A 131 -3.08 16.37 -6.63
C VAL A 131 -3.02 16.76 -5.14
N ALA A 132 -2.18 17.73 -4.77
CA ALA A 132 -2.07 18.21 -3.39
C ALA A 132 -3.40 18.74 -2.86
N GLN A 133 -4.11 19.55 -3.66
CA GLN A 133 -5.43 20.06 -3.28
C GLN A 133 -6.46 18.92 -3.16
N TYR A 134 -6.42 17.93 -4.04
CA TYR A 134 -7.30 16.76 -3.95
C TYR A 134 -7.11 16.00 -2.63
N TYR A 135 -5.88 15.89 -2.13
CA TYR A 135 -5.60 15.32 -0.81
C TYR A 135 -6.14 16.18 0.34
N ARG A 136 -6.06 17.51 0.25
CA ARG A 136 -6.61 18.39 1.29
C ARG A 136 -8.13 18.33 1.37
N ASP A 137 -8.79 18.23 0.21
CA ASP A 137 -10.25 18.24 0.11
C ASP A 137 -10.87 16.89 0.50
N PHE A 138 -10.21 15.78 0.14
CA PHE A 138 -10.81 14.44 0.25
C PHE A 138 -9.99 13.43 1.07
N GLY A 139 -8.73 13.75 1.41
CA GLY A 139 -7.88 12.89 2.19
C GLY A 139 -8.27 12.87 3.67
N GLU A 140 -8.16 11.70 4.28
CA GLU A 140 -8.24 11.54 5.73
C GLU A 140 -7.02 12.22 6.35
N ASN A 141 -7.25 13.23 7.20
CA ASN A 141 -6.18 13.90 7.96
C ASN A 141 -5.67 12.94 9.05
N LEU A 142 -4.42 12.49 8.91
CA LEU A 142 -3.76 11.57 9.83
C LEU A 142 -2.95 12.28 10.92
N GLY A 143 -3.13 13.59 11.07
CA GLY A 143 -2.42 14.44 11.99
C GLY A 143 -1.06 14.92 11.47
N PRO A 144 -0.22 15.46 12.37
CA PRO A 144 1.02 16.09 11.97
C PRO A 144 2.03 15.12 11.37
N ILE A 145 2.92 15.64 10.52
CA ILE A 145 4.05 14.87 9.98
C ILE A 145 5.03 14.60 11.13
N HIS A 146 4.83 13.48 11.83
CA HIS A 146 5.82 13.01 12.78
C HIS A 146 6.99 12.40 12.01
N VAL A 147 8.04 13.21 11.84
CA VAL A 147 9.37 12.69 11.53
C VAL A 147 9.74 11.79 12.70
N TYR A 148 9.63 10.47 12.53
CA TYR A 148 10.09 9.49 13.51
C TYR A 148 11.62 9.62 13.58
N ARG A 149 12.11 10.62 14.32
CA ARG A 149 13.49 10.64 14.81
C ARG A 149 13.55 9.50 15.80
N GLY A 150 14.05 8.36 15.34
CA GLY A 150 14.15 7.14 16.13
C GLY A 150 14.60 7.47 17.55
N ARG A 151 13.83 7.03 18.53
CA ARG A 151 14.43 6.71 19.82
C ARG A 151 15.02 5.32 19.66
N CYS A 152 16.35 5.33 19.73
CA CYS A 152 17.24 4.22 20.00
C CYS A 152 16.68 3.27 21.06
#